data_AF-A0A538JYM7-F1
#
_entry.id   AF-A0A538JYM7-F1
#
_cell.length_a   1.000
_cell.length_b   1.000
_cell.length_c   1.000
_cell.angle_alpha   90.00
_cell.angle_beta   90.00
_cell.angle_gamma   90.00
#
_symmetry.space_group_name_H-M   'P 1'
#
loop_
_entity.id
_entity.type
_entity.pdbx_description
1 polymer ?
#
loop_
_entity_poly.entity_id
_entity_poly.type
_entity_poly.pdbx_seq_one_letter_code
_entity_poly.pdbx_strand_id
1 'polypeptide(L)' 'MASWVLTEQVVWISARATGFTIVCERCAETADDFPDNFPSIQGTLSLDHLRGTIECPRGHQVRVERDGR' A
#
# COMPACT_ATOMS: atom_id res chain seq x y z
N MET A 1 -14.44 10.35 -22.39
CA MET A 1 -12.98 10.29 -22.20
C MET A 1 -12.75 9.77 -20.79
N ALA A 2 -12.39 8.49 -20.65
CA ALA A 2 -12.12 7.93 -19.33
C ALA A 2 -10.76 8.48 -18.86
N SER A 3 -10.81 9.34 -17.84
CA SER A 3 -9.61 9.72 -17.09
C SER A 3 -9.22 8.50 -16.28
N TRP A 4 -8.19 7.78 -16.71
CA TRP A 4 -7.55 6.75 -15.91
C TRP A 4 -6.88 7.49 -14.75
N VAL A 5 -7.63 7.71 -13.68
CA VAL A 5 -7.05 8.17 -12.43
C VAL A 5 -6.07 7.06 -12.05
N LEU A 6 -4.77 7.37 -12.09
CA LEU A 6 -3.77 6.59 -11.39
C LEU A 6 -4.14 6.69 -9.91
N THR A 7 -5.03 5.81 -9.44
CA THR A 7 -5.47 5.79 -8.06
C THR A 7 -4.23 5.57 -7.23
N GLU A 8 -3.87 6.59 -6.46
CA GLU A 8 -2.80 6.50 -5.48
C GLU A 8 -3.39 5.73 -4.30
N GLN A 9 -2.88 4.53 -4.05
CA GLN A 9 -3.32 3.75 -2.90
C GLN A 9 -2.74 4.41 -1.64
N VAL A 10 -3.62 4.75 -0.68
CA VAL A 10 -3.24 5.31 0.62
C VAL A 10 -3.70 4.36 1.72
N VAL A 11 -2.78 3.91 2.56
CA VAL A 11 -3.07 3.04 3.70
C VAL A 11 -2.84 3.79 5.01
N TRP A 12 -3.81 3.72 5.91
CA TRP A 12 -3.73 4.28 7.25
C TRP A 12 -3.31 3.22 8.26
N ILE A 13 -2.24 3.48 8.99
CA ILE A 13 -1.76 2.60 10.06
C ILE A 13 -1.98 3.25 11.42
N SER A 14 -2.13 2.44 12.47
CA SER A 14 -2.29 2.93 13.83
C SER A 14 -1.17 3.89 14.25
N ALA A 15 -1.50 4.85 15.12
CA ALA A 15 -0.58 5.83 15.67
C ALA A 15 0.73 5.25 16.26
N ARG A 16 0.73 3.98 16.68
CA ARG A 16 1.91 3.29 17.25
C ARG A 16 2.42 2.12 16.41
N ALA A 17 1.84 1.88 15.24
CA ALA A 17 2.29 0.81 14.35
C ALA A 17 3.63 1.19 13.71
N THR A 18 4.61 0.31 13.86
CA THR A 18 5.94 0.42 13.23
C THR A 18 6.15 -0.60 12.12
N GLY A 19 5.37 -1.68 12.11
CA GLY A 19 5.33 -2.70 11.07
C GLY A 19 3.89 -2.97 10.64
N PHE A 20 3.71 -3.25 9.36
CA PHE A 20 2.41 -3.51 8.77
C PHE A 20 2.52 -4.46 7.59
N THR A 21 1.41 -5.11 7.26
CA THR A 21 1.23 -5.88 6.02
C THR A 21 0.03 -5.31 5.31
N ILE A 22 0.18 -4.98 4.04
CA ILE A 22 -0.87 -4.37 3.23
C ILE A 22 -1.04 -5.14 1.93
N VAL A 23 -2.22 -5.06 1.34
CA VAL A 23 -2.49 -5.63 0.02
C VAL A 23 -2.34 -4.52 -1.01
N CYS A 24 -1.60 -4.75 -2.08
CA CYS A 24 -1.54 -3.80 -3.19
C CYS A 24 -2.82 -3.89 -4.01
N GLU A 25 -3.61 -2.83 -4.04
CA GLU A 25 -4.92 -2.80 -4.72
C GLU A 25 -4.76 -3.06 -6.22
N ARG A 26 -3.78 -2.42 -6.88
CA ARG A 26 -3.50 -2.69 -8.30
C ARG A 26 -3.16 -4.14 -8.58
N CYS A 27 -2.38 -4.75 -7.69
CA CYS A 27 -2.04 -6.16 -7.84
C CYS A 27 -3.25 -7.08 -7.55
N ALA A 28 -4.16 -6.67 -6.66
CA ALA A 28 -5.39 -7.38 -6.38
C ALA A 28 -6.39 -7.29 -7.54
N GLU A 29 -6.49 -6.13 -8.19
CA GLU A 29 -7.32 -5.93 -9.40
C GLU A 29 -6.83 -6.79 -10.58
N THR A 30 -5.52 -7.05 -10.68
CA THR A 30 -4.96 -7.95 -11.71
C THR A 30 -4.89 -9.41 -11.23
N ALA A 31 -5.16 -9.68 -9.94
CA ALA A 31 -5.04 -11.03 -9.39
C ALA A 31 -6.19 -11.95 -9.81
N ASP A 32 -7.29 -11.40 -10.37
CA ASP A 32 -8.31 -12.20 -11.05
C ASP A 32 -7.72 -13.08 -12.18
N ASP A 33 -6.58 -12.68 -12.75
CA ASP A 33 -5.87 -13.46 -13.77
C ASP A 33 -4.94 -14.54 -13.19
N PHE A 34 -4.54 -14.45 -11.91
CA PHE A 34 -3.57 -15.37 -11.27
C PHE A 34 -3.85 -15.58 -9.76
N PRO A 35 -4.67 -16.59 -9.38
CA PRO A 35 -5.14 -16.79 -8.00
C PRO A 35 -4.07 -17.25 -7.00
N ASP A 36 -2.91 -17.72 -7.46
CA ASP A 36 -1.87 -18.31 -6.59
C ASP A 36 -0.89 -17.30 -5.97
N ASN A 37 -1.01 -16.00 -6.28
CA ASN A 37 -0.08 -14.99 -5.80
C ASN A 37 -0.80 -13.93 -4.96
N PHE A 38 -0.81 -14.11 -3.64
CA PHE A 38 -1.43 -13.15 -2.73
C PHE A 38 -0.63 -11.82 -2.75
N PRO A 39 -1.23 -10.68 -3.13
CA PRO A 39 -0.49 -9.45 -3.39
C PRO A 39 -0.21 -8.66 -2.11
N SER A 40 0.40 -9.29 -1.10
CA SER A 40 0.78 -8.64 0.15
C SER A 40 2.19 -8.05 0.10
N ILE A 41 2.36 -6.92 0.78
CA ILE A 41 3.62 -6.23 0.96
C ILE A 41 3.80 -6.00 2.45
N GLN A 42 4.98 -6.35 2.95
CA GLN A 42 5.38 -6.01 4.31
C GLN A 42 6.18 -4.72 4.30
N GLY A 43 5.88 -3.84 5.24
CA GLY A 43 6.54 -2.54 5.35
C GLY A 43 6.71 -2.12 6.79
N THR A 44 7.61 -1.17 6.98
CA THR A 44 7.86 -0.53 8.27
C THR A 44 7.80 0.98 8.14
N LEU A 45 7.27 1.66 9.15
CA LEU A 45 7.27 3.11 9.26
C LEU A 45 7.79 3.49 10.65
N SER A 46 8.94 4.16 10.73
CA SER A 46 9.48 4.62 12.01
C SER A 46 8.48 5.52 12.74
N LEU A 47 8.52 5.53 14.07
CA LEU A 47 7.68 6.41 14.89
C LEU A 47 7.93 7.90 14.59
N ASP A 48 9.09 8.26 14.08
CA ASP A 48 9.44 9.65 13.73
C ASP A 48 8.79 10.13 12.43
N HIS A 49 8.23 9.21 11.63
CA HIS A 49 7.62 9.52 10.34
C HIS A 49 6.09 9.41 10.42
N LEU A 50 5.39 10.43 9.92
CA LEU A 50 3.92 10.44 9.79
C LEU A 50 3.44 9.84 8.47
N ARG A 51 4.31 9.86 7.46
CA ARG A 51 4.05 9.40 6.11
C ARG A 51 5.26 8.67 5.56
N GLY A 52 5.00 7.68 4.72
CA GLY A 52 6.02 6.97 3.96
C GLY A 52 5.46 6.50 2.63
N THR A 53 6.34 6.06 1.75
CA THR A 53 5.98 5.41 0.50
C THR A 53 6.70 4.08 0.46
N ILE A 54 5.96 3.04 0.11
CA ILE A 54 6.52 1.71 -0.14
C ILE A 54 6.20 1.29 -1.57
N GLU A 55 7.01 0.39 -2.10
CA GLU A 55 6.84 -0.14 -3.44
C GLU A 55 6.57 -1.64 -3.35
N CYS A 56 5.58 -2.11 -4.12
CA CYS A 56 5.33 -3.54 -4.24
C CYS A 56 6.39 -4.21 -5.13
N PRO A 57 6.56 -5.54 -5.08
CA PRO A 57 7.49 -6.26 -5.96
C PRO A 57 7.26 -6.07 -7.46
N ARG A 58 6.08 -5.57 -7.85
CA ARG A 58 5.69 -5.25 -9.24
C ARG A 58 5.85 -3.77 -9.60
N GLY A 59 6.40 -2.94 -8.72
CA GLY A 59 6.67 -1.52 -8.98
C GLY A 59 5.53 -0.55 -8.67
N HIS A 60 4.48 -0.98 -7.97
CA HIS A 60 3.38 -0.10 -7.57
C HIS A 60 3.70 0.64 -6.28
N GLN A 61 3.55 1.96 -6.30
CA GLN A 61 3.74 2.79 -5.12
C GLN A 61 2.46 2.81 -4.27
N VAL A 62 2.64 2.64 -2.97
CA VAL A 62 1.59 2.78 -1.96
C VAL A 62 2.04 3.80 -0.93
N ARG A 63 1.20 4.81 -0.69
CA ARG A 63 1.43 5.77 0.37
C ARG A 63 0.90 5.23 1.68
N VAL A 64 1.70 5.37 2.73
CA VAL A 64 1.33 4.96 4.08
C VAL A 64 1.26 6.19 4.95
N GLU A 65 0.14 6.40 5.60
CA GLU A 65 -0.12 7.51 6.52
C GLU A 65 -0.44 6.95 7.89
N ARG A 66 -0.06 7.69 8.93
CA ARG A 66 -0.36 7.32 10.31
C ARG A 66 -1.63 8.01 10.76
N ASP A 67 -2.56 7.23 11.29
CA ASP A 67 -3.81 7.73 11.85
C ASP A 67 -3.55 8.60 13.09
N GLY A 68 -4.23 9.74 13.15
CA GLY A 68 -4.21 10.66 14.28
C GLY A 68 -3.27 11.88 14.21
N ARG A 69 -2.76 12.26 13.03
CA ARG A 69 -2.09 13.57 12.83
C ARG A 69 -2.37 14.19 11.48
#